data_AF-A0A952J861-F1
#
_entry.id   AF-A0A952J861-F1
#
_cell.length_a   1.000
_cell.length_b   1.000
_cell.length_c   1.000
_cell.angle_alpha   90.00
_cell.angle_beta   90.00
_cell.angle_gamma   90.00
#
_symmetry.space_group_name_H-M   'P 1'
#
loop_
_entity.id
_entity.type
_entity.pdbx_description
1 polymer ?
#
loop_
_entity_poly.entity_id
_entity_poly.type
_entity_poly.pdbx_seq_one_letter_code
_entity_poly.pdbx_strand_id
1 'polypeptide(L)'
;MSKIKITILLTFLILLILEVASFYLTTYTPFFKKIEYQRLRGALSGSGEGGLGSALSKYLATPYLGVTLNPRYKNEDGIKIHNDLGYRGKEYSLTKPDHVYRIICLGGSTTYGFKRNLSLST
;
A
#
# COMPACT_ATOMS: atom_id res chain seq x y z
N MET A 1 10.10 -40.63 27.35
CA MET A 1 9.63 -39.99 26.08
C MET A 1 10.77 -40.07 25.07
N SER A 2 10.54 -40.46 23.80
CA SER A 2 11.66 -40.62 22.85
C SER A 2 12.29 -39.26 22.50
N LYS A 3 13.60 -39.24 22.23
CA LYS A 3 14.34 -38.00 21.88
C LYS A 3 13.65 -37.23 20.74
N ILE A 4 13.12 -37.95 19.75
CA ILE A 4 12.36 -37.38 18.63
C ILE A 4 11.10 -36.63 19.06
N LYS A 5 10.31 -37.18 20.00
CA LYS A 5 9.12 -36.50 20.52
C LYS A 5 9.46 -35.21 21.25
N ILE A 6 10.59 -35.21 21.97
CA ILE A 6 11.09 -34.04 22.70
C ILE A 6 11.55 -32.96 21.72
N THR A 7 12.29 -33.33 20.66
CA THR A 7 12.74 -32.39 19.63
C THR A 7 11.57 -31.71 18.92
N ILE A 8 10.56 -32.49 18.48
CA ILE A 8 9.38 -31.93 17.81
C ILE A 8 8.64 -30.95 18.72
N LEU A 9 8.44 -31.31 19.99
CA LEU A 9 7.78 -30.44 20.95
C LEU A 9 8.54 -29.11 21.16
N LEU A 10 9.87 -29.17 21.28
CA LEU A 10 10.71 -27.99 21.40
C LEU A 10 10.66 -27.10 20.16
N THR A 11 10.65 -27.70 18.96
CA THR A 11 10.53 -26.93 17.71
C THR A 11 9.21 -26.18 17.66
N PHE A 12 8.09 -26.84 17.97
CA PHE A 12 6.78 -26.18 18.03
C PHE A 12 6.73 -25.07 19.08
N LEU A 13 7.34 -25.28 20.25
CA LEU A 13 7.42 -24.27 21.29
C LEU A 13 8.22 -23.03 20.85
N ILE A 14 9.34 -23.24 20.16
CA ILE A 14 10.15 -22.14 19.62
C ILE A 14 9.37 -21.35 18.56
N LEU A 15 8.69 -22.04 17.64
CA LEU A 15 7.88 -21.38 16.61
C LEU A 15 6.75 -20.55 17.23
N LEU A 16 6.08 -21.08 18.27
CA LEU A 16 5.05 -20.35 19.01
C LEU A 16 5.62 -19.08 19.67
N ILE A 17 6.79 -19.18 20.31
CA ILE A 17 7.45 -18.03 20.95
C ILE A 17 7.82 -16.97 19.91
N LEU A 18 8.34 -17.39 18.75
CA LEU A 18 8.69 -16.47 17.65
C LEU A 18 7.46 -15.75 17.09
N GLU A 19 6.34 -16.44 16.94
CA GLU A 19 5.08 -15.84 16.47
C GLU A 19 4.57 -14.77 17.45
N VAL A 20 4.54 -15.09 18.75
CA VAL A 20 4.12 -14.15 19.79
C VAL A 20 5.08 -12.96 19.89
N ALA A 21 6.38 -13.20 19.82
CA ALA A 21 7.38 -12.13 19.83
C ALA A 21 7.24 -11.22 18.60
N SER A 22 7.01 -11.78 17.41
CA SER A 22 6.77 -11.02 16.18
C SER A 22 5.51 -10.17 16.28
N PHE A 23 4.41 -10.76 16.77
CA PHE A 23 3.15 -10.04 17.01
C PHE A 23 3.33 -8.90 18.03
N TYR A 24 4.05 -9.15 19.12
CA TYR A 24 4.31 -8.13 20.13
C TYR A 24 5.18 -6.99 19.58
N LEU A 25 6.26 -7.32 18.87
CA LEU A 25 7.15 -6.33 18.27
C LEU A 25 6.41 -5.46 17.25
N THR A 26 5.60 -6.05 16.37
CA THR A 26 4.83 -5.31 15.36
C THR A 26 3.72 -4.46 15.97
N THR A 27 3.06 -4.93 17.03
CA THR A 27 1.94 -4.22 17.67
C THR A 27 2.43 -3.06 18.55
N TYR A 28 3.47 -3.32 19.36
CA TYR A 28 3.85 -2.44 20.48
C TYR A 28 5.13 -1.65 20.26
N THR A 29 6.03 -2.05 19.35
CA THR A 29 7.21 -1.22 19.10
C THR A 29 6.85 -0.05 18.18
N PRO A 30 7.01 1.20 18.66
CA PRO A 30 6.74 2.37 17.84
C PRO A 30 7.73 2.50 16.68
N PHE A 31 8.82 1.73 16.64
CA PHE A 31 9.80 1.76 15.56
C PHE A 31 9.19 1.35 14.21
N PHE A 32 8.44 0.23 14.16
CA PHE A 32 7.78 -0.21 12.93
C PHE A 32 6.62 0.71 12.54
N LYS A 33 5.78 1.11 13.52
CA LYS A 33 4.73 2.12 13.30
C LYS A 33 5.29 3.47 12.83
N LYS A 34 6.44 3.91 13.35
CA LYS A 34 7.08 5.19 13.01
C LYS A 34 7.74 5.13 11.64
N ILE A 35 8.39 4.03 11.24
CA ILE A 35 8.92 3.89 9.88
C ILE A 35 7.79 3.94 8.84
N GLU A 36 6.70 3.24 9.09
CA GLU A 36 5.55 3.22 8.19
C GLU A 36 4.83 4.57 8.15
N TYR A 37 4.62 5.21 9.31
CA TYR A 37 4.04 6.54 9.41
C TYR A 37 4.93 7.63 8.82
N GLN A 38 6.26 7.57 8.97
CA GLN A 38 7.19 8.53 8.37
C GLN A 38 7.29 8.34 6.85
N ARG A 39 7.21 7.10 6.35
CA ARG A 39 7.07 6.83 4.91
C ARG A 39 5.76 7.38 4.36
N LEU A 40 4.66 7.22 5.10
CA LEU A 40 3.35 7.79 4.77
C LEU A 40 3.37 9.32 4.79
N ARG A 41 3.93 9.88 5.84
CA ARG A 41 4.05 11.34 6.01
C ARG A 41 4.91 11.92 4.89
N GLY A 42 6.08 11.35 4.61
CA GLY A 42 6.93 11.74 3.48
C GLY A 42 6.28 11.57 2.12
N ALA A 43 5.36 10.61 1.97
CA ALA A 43 4.54 10.46 0.75
C ALA A 43 3.55 11.59 0.57
N LEU A 44 2.86 11.94 1.66
CA LEU A 44 1.76 12.88 1.68
C LEU A 44 2.25 14.34 1.70
N SER A 45 3.37 14.61 2.37
CA SER A 45 3.96 15.95 2.49
C SER A 45 4.79 16.36 1.28
N GLY A 46 5.13 15.44 0.37
CA GLY A 46 5.98 15.73 -0.80
C GLY A 46 7.40 16.20 -0.44
N SER A 47 7.77 16.18 0.84
CA SER A 47 9.07 16.60 1.34
C SER A 47 10.08 15.49 1.08
N GLY A 48 10.88 15.65 0.03
CA GLY A 48 11.91 14.72 -0.44
C GLY A 48 13.10 14.49 0.51
N GLU A 49 12.93 14.68 1.82
CA GLU A 49 14.03 14.56 2.80
C GLU A 49 13.96 13.29 3.67
N GLY A 50 12.98 12.41 3.43
CA GLY A 50 12.81 11.14 4.13
C GLY A 50 13.00 9.92 3.22
N GLY A 51 14.12 9.86 2.50
CA GLY A 51 14.60 8.67 1.78
C GLY A 51 13.79 8.28 0.54
N LEU A 52 14.25 8.73 -0.62
CA LEU A 52 14.19 8.18 -2.01
C LEU A 52 13.01 7.33 -2.53
N GLY A 53 11.99 6.96 -1.77
CA GLY A 53 11.04 5.90 -2.12
C GLY A 53 9.59 6.34 -2.20
N SER A 54 9.25 7.54 -1.72
CA SER A 54 7.83 7.88 -1.49
C SER A 54 7.13 8.50 -2.69
N ALA A 55 7.77 9.44 -3.41
CA ALA A 55 7.25 9.91 -4.70
C ALA A 55 7.36 8.83 -5.81
N LEU A 56 8.26 7.86 -5.62
CA LEU A 56 8.44 6.71 -6.51
C LEU A 56 7.48 5.56 -6.20
N SER A 57 6.99 5.44 -4.97
CA SER A 57 6.10 4.32 -4.61
C SER A 57 4.72 4.56 -5.20
N LYS A 58 4.27 3.62 -6.01
CA LYS A 58 2.92 3.57 -6.59
C LYS A 58 1.85 3.43 -5.50
N TYR A 59 2.21 2.83 -4.37
CA TYR A 59 1.29 2.46 -3.30
C TYR A 59 1.79 2.97 -1.94
N LEU A 60 0.86 3.33 -1.06
CA LEU A 60 1.12 3.80 0.30
C LEU A 60 0.53 2.82 1.30
N ALA A 61 1.34 2.38 2.27
CA ALA A 61 0.88 1.43 3.27
C ALA A 61 0.08 2.15 4.36
N THR A 62 -1.20 1.82 4.56
CA THR A 62 -2.04 2.52 5.56
C THR A 62 -2.42 1.58 6.70
N PRO A 63 -2.50 2.09 7.95
CA PRO A 63 -2.80 1.23 9.10
C PRO A 63 -4.12 0.46 9.02
N TYR A 64 -5.10 0.98 8.29
CA TYR A 64 -6.47 0.44 8.26
C TYR A 64 -6.88 -0.16 6.91
N LEU A 65 -6.35 0.33 5.78
CA LEU A 65 -6.63 -0.26 4.46
C LEU A 65 -5.53 -1.21 3.99
N GLY A 66 -4.42 -1.33 4.73
CA GLY A 66 -3.22 -2.05 4.31
C GLY A 66 -2.45 -1.29 3.24
N VAL A 67 -3.12 -0.89 2.15
CA VAL A 67 -2.52 -0.15 1.04
C VAL A 67 -3.51 0.80 0.37
N THR A 68 -3.05 1.98 -0.05
CA THR A 68 -3.79 2.94 -0.88
C THR A 68 -2.95 3.43 -2.05
N LEU A 69 -3.57 4.03 -3.07
CA LEU A 69 -2.84 4.65 -4.17
C LEU A 69 -2.13 5.90 -3.69
N ASN A 70 -0.88 6.08 -4.11
CA ASN A 70 -0.14 7.30 -3.81
C ASN A 70 -0.59 8.43 -4.75
N PRO A 71 -1.28 9.49 -4.28
CA PRO A 71 -1.72 10.60 -5.13
C PRO A 71 -0.55 11.40 -5.72
N ARG A 72 0.66 11.30 -5.13
CA ARG A 72 1.87 11.97 -5.63
C ARG A 72 2.68 11.13 -6.61
N TYR A 73 2.29 9.88 -6.86
CA TYR A 73 3.00 9.00 -7.77
C TYR A 73 2.94 9.50 -9.22
N LYS A 74 4.13 9.58 -9.82
CA LYS A 74 4.32 9.79 -11.25
C LYS A 74 4.94 8.54 -11.84
N ASN A 75 4.51 8.17 -13.04
CA ASN A 75 5.17 7.08 -13.76
C ASN A 75 6.55 7.49 -14.29
N GLU A 76 7.22 6.57 -14.98
CA GLU A 76 8.52 6.81 -15.62
C GLU A 76 8.49 7.99 -16.60
N ASP A 77 7.34 8.26 -17.23
CA ASP A 77 7.11 9.40 -18.12
C ASP A 77 6.85 10.73 -17.36
N GLY A 78 6.87 10.73 -16.02
CA GLY A 78 6.57 11.91 -15.20
C GLY A 78 5.09 12.27 -15.08
N ILE A 79 4.19 11.44 -15.60
CA ILE A 79 2.74 11.68 -15.62
C ILE A 79 2.11 11.23 -14.30
N LYS A 80 1.29 12.10 -13.69
CA LYS A 80 0.47 11.77 -12.51
C LYS A 80 -0.61 10.75 -12.92
N ILE A 81 -0.57 9.55 -12.35
CA ILE A 81 -1.53 8.47 -12.68
C ILE A 81 -2.65 8.38 -11.65
N HIS A 82 -2.39 8.75 -10.39
CA HIS A 82 -3.38 8.68 -9.32
C HIS A 82 -3.97 10.04 -9.04
N ASN A 83 -5.27 10.08 -8.79
CA ASN A 83 -5.99 11.28 -8.40
C ASN A 83 -6.07 11.37 -6.87
N ASP A 84 -6.54 12.50 -6.34
CA ASP A 84 -6.50 12.75 -4.90
C ASP A 84 -7.65 12.02 -4.16
N LEU A 85 -8.60 11.45 -4.91
CA LEU A 85 -9.68 10.58 -4.43
C LEU A 85 -9.25 9.11 -4.27
N GLY A 86 -8.00 8.76 -4.56
CA GLY A 86 -7.49 7.39 -4.44
C GLY A 86 -7.82 6.48 -5.63
N TYR A 87 -8.09 7.05 -6.82
CA TYR A 87 -8.33 6.32 -8.07
C TYR A 87 -7.24 6.59 -9.11
N ARG A 88 -7.18 5.77 -10.16
CA ARG A 88 -6.39 6.07 -11.35
C ARG A 88 -7.14 7.02 -12.28
N GLY A 89 -6.42 7.89 -12.97
CA GLY A 89 -6.95 8.77 -14.01
C GLY A 89 -7.20 10.20 -13.54
N LYS A 90 -8.10 10.90 -14.25
CA LYS A 90 -8.43 12.30 -13.94
C LYS A 90 -9.26 12.40 -12.67
N GLU A 91 -9.15 13.54 -12.01
CA GLU A 91 -10.06 13.94 -10.94
C GLU A 91 -11.50 14.02 -11.48
N TYR A 92 -12.49 13.67 -10.67
CA TYR A 92 -13.89 13.74 -11.05
C TYR A 92 -14.72 14.38 -9.93
N SER A 93 -15.83 15.04 -10.30
CA SER A 93 -16.72 15.65 -9.31
C SER A 93 -17.38 14.58 -8.44
N LEU A 94 -17.37 14.79 -7.12
CA LEU A 94 -18.06 13.91 -6.18
C LEU A 94 -19.56 13.90 -6.45
N THR A 95 -20.15 15.07 -6.74
CA THR A 95 -21.55 15.20 -7.14
C THR A 95 -21.79 14.45 -8.45
N LYS A 96 -22.74 13.52 -8.44
CA LYS A 96 -23.11 12.77 -9.64
C LYS A 96 -23.99 13.64 -10.54
N PRO A 97 -23.63 13.84 -11.82
CA PRO A 97 -24.52 14.53 -12.75
C PRO A 97 -25.84 13.78 -12.96
N ASP A 98 -26.87 14.55 -13.27
CA ASP A 98 -28.17 14.01 -13.66
C ASP A 98 -28.06 13.24 -14.97
N HIS A 99 -28.84 12.16 -15.09
CA HIS A 99 -28.89 11.29 -16.27
C HIS A 99 -27.56 10.64 -16.70
N VAL A 100 -26.52 10.72 -15.87
CA VAL A 100 -25.23 10.06 -16.11
C VAL A 100 -25.07 8.84 -15.20
N TYR A 101 -24.65 7.72 -15.78
CA TYR A 101 -24.18 6.54 -15.07
C TYR A 101 -22.69 6.67 -14.77
N ARG A 102 -22.31 6.47 -13.51
CA ARG A 102 -20.90 6.44 -13.08
C ARG A 102 -20.55 5.01 -12.72
N ILE A 103 -19.62 4.41 -13.46
CA ILE A 103 -19.08 3.09 -13.18
C ILE A 103 -17.74 3.28 -12.46
N ILE A 104 -17.62 2.76 -11.25
CA ILE A 104 -16.40 2.82 -10.45
C ILE A 104 -15.86 1.39 -10.35
N CYS A 105 -14.59 1.21 -10.75
CA CYS A 105 -13.92 -0.08 -10.64
C CYS A 105 -12.99 -0.07 -9.42
N LEU A 106 -13.28 -0.94 -8.45
CA LEU A 106 -12.48 -1.13 -7.24
C LEU A 106 -11.84 -2.53 -7.26
N GLY A 107 -10.57 -2.62 -6.87
CA GLY A 107 -9.87 -3.89 -6.76
C GLY A 107 -8.35 -3.74 -6.76
N GLY A 108 -7.66 -4.88 -6.69
CA GLY A 108 -6.20 -4.95 -6.65
C GLY A 108 -5.54 -4.97 -8.04
N SER A 109 -4.51 -5.79 -8.21
CA SER A 109 -3.67 -5.86 -9.43
C SER A 109 -4.46 -6.09 -10.72
N THR A 110 -5.48 -6.95 -10.69
CA THR A 110 -6.32 -7.26 -11.87
C THR A 110 -7.16 -6.06 -12.31
N THR A 111 -7.64 -5.26 -11.36
CA THR A 111 -8.43 -4.05 -11.63
C THR A 111 -7.54 -2.85 -11.93
N TYR A 112 -6.40 -2.76 -11.25
CA TYR A 112 -5.38 -1.74 -11.49
C TYR A 112 -4.85 -1.85 -12.91
N GLY A 113 -4.68 -3.07 -13.44
CA GLY A 113 -4.35 -3.33 -14.84
C GLY A 113 -2.95 -2.89 -15.28
N PHE A 114 -2.55 -3.33 -16.47
CA PHE A 114 -1.35 -2.87 -17.17
C PHE A 114 -1.70 -1.72 -18.12
N LYS A 115 -0.80 -0.75 -18.29
CA LYS A 115 -0.96 0.38 -19.23
C LYS A 115 -1.11 -0.21 -20.65
N ARG A 116 -2.33 -0.31 -21.18
CA ARG A 116 -2.54 -0.44 -22.63
C ARG A 116 -2.41 0.97 -23.20
N ASN A 117 -1.35 1.22 -23.96
CA ASN A 117 -1.24 2.42 -24.78
C ASN A 117 -2.36 2.38 -25.83
N LEU A 118 -3.52 2.95 -25.52
CA LEU A 118 -4.45 3.37 -26.56
C LEU A 118 -4.03 4.79 -26.95
N SER A 119 -3.19 4.89 -27.98
CA SER A 119 -3.06 6.11 -28.75
C SER A 119 -4.39 6.33 -29.46
N LEU A 120 -5.33 7.01 -28.80
CA LEU A 120 -6.44 7.65 -29.50
C LEU A 120 -5.87 8.91 -30.14
N SER A 121 -5.37 8.73 -31.36
CA SER A 121 -5.22 9.80 -32.34
C SER A 121 -6.62 10.38 -32.58
N THR A 122 -6.84 11.59 -32.10
CA THR A 122 -7.83 12.52 -32.64
C THR A 122 -7.09 13.68 -33.25
#